data_AF-A0A2I1G2N4-F1
#
_entry.id   AF-A0A2I1G2N4-F1
#
_cell.length_a   1.000
_cell.length_b   1.000
_cell.length_c   1.000
_cell.angle_alpha   90.00
_cell.angle_beta   90.00
_cell.angle_gamma   90.00
#
_symmetry.space_group_name_H-M   'P 1'
#
loop_
_entity.id
_entity.type
_entity.pdbx_description
1 polymer ?
#
loop_
_entity_poly.entity_id
_entity_poly.type
_entity_poly.pdbx_seq_one_letter_code
_entity_poly.pdbx_strand_id
1 'polypeptide(L)'
;MRRRKNNENKTQLSSLDEKSDIYSIGVLLWEISSGKPPFYVEDEQYDIDLALEISQGLRETIVPNTPVEYSNLYIGNYYFFFMPDQLKILF
;
A
#
# COMPACT_ATOMS: atom_id res chain seq x y z
N MET A 1 27.98 22.90 38.16
CA MET A 1 27.63 21.64 37.49
C MET A 1 26.37 21.86 36.65
N ARG A 2 26.50 22.02 35.32
CA ARG A 2 25.37 22.30 34.42
C ARG A 2 24.74 20.97 33.98
N ARG A 3 23.48 20.71 34.37
CA ARG A 3 22.69 19.61 33.81
C ARG A 3 22.35 19.97 32.35
N ARG A 4 22.99 19.29 31.40
CA ARG A 4 22.59 19.32 29.99
C ARG A 4 21.24 18.59 29.89
N LYS A 5 20.20 19.30 29.46
CA LYS A 5 18.92 18.68 29.09
C LYS A 5 19.14 17.94 27.76
N ASN A 6 18.66 16.70 27.70
CA ASN A 6 18.80 15.80 26.58
C ASN A 6 18.16 16.41 25.33
N ASN A 7 18.97 16.57 24.29
CA ASN A 7 18.48 16.71 22.94
C ASN A 7 18.33 15.30 22.39
N GLU A 8 17.31 14.60 22.86
CA GLU A 8 16.73 13.51 22.09
C GLU A 8 15.90 14.17 20.99
N ASN A 9 16.60 14.71 20.00
CA ASN A 9 16.13 14.61 18.62
C ASN A 9 16.11 13.12 18.29
N LYS A 10 15.10 12.45 18.87
CA LYS A 10 14.51 11.24 18.36
C LYS A 10 14.20 11.61 16.93
N THR A 11 15.08 11.18 16.04
CA THR A 11 14.89 11.15 14.60
C THR A 11 13.39 10.96 14.40
N GLN A 12 12.74 11.86 13.68
CA GLN A 12 11.39 11.59 13.20
C GLN A 12 11.53 10.35 12.32
N LEU A 13 11.49 9.19 12.97
CA LEU A 13 11.49 7.89 12.38
C LEU A 13 10.12 7.87 11.73
N SER A 14 10.12 8.02 10.41
CA SER A 14 8.96 7.81 9.55
C SER A 14 8.09 6.76 10.22
N SER A 15 6.85 7.11 10.53
CA SER A 15 5.88 6.14 11.04
C SER A 15 5.94 4.91 10.13
N LEU A 16 6.56 3.83 10.61
CA LEU A 16 6.62 2.56 9.89
C LEU A 16 5.20 2.01 9.92
N ASP A 17 4.43 2.33 8.89
CA ASP A 17 3.20 1.63 8.64
C ASP A 17 3.51 0.46 7.73
N GLU A 18 3.80 -0.69 8.35
CA GLU A 18 4.07 -1.95 7.67
C GLU A 18 2.99 -2.24 6.60
N LYS A 19 1.74 -1.83 6.84
CA LYS A 19 0.64 -2.00 5.88
C LYS A 19 0.83 -1.16 4.62
N SER A 20 1.26 0.09 4.76
CA SER A 20 1.62 0.96 3.64
C SER A 20 2.81 0.41 2.85
N ASP A 21 3.84 -0.09 3.54
CA ASP A 21 4.99 -0.73 2.90
C ASP A 21 4.55 -1.95 2.07
N ILE A 22 3.68 -2.80 2.63
CA ILE A 22 3.20 -3.99 1.92
C ILE A 22 2.29 -3.63 0.74
N TYR A 23 1.43 -2.62 0.90
CA TYR A 23 0.61 -2.12 -0.21
C TYR A 23 1.50 -1.60 -1.35
N SER A 24 2.48 -0.76 -1.04
CA SER A 24 3.38 -0.20 -2.05
C SER A 24 4.21 -1.29 -2.76
N ILE A 25 4.66 -2.33 -2.05
CA ILE A 25 5.28 -3.51 -2.68
C ILE A 25 4.30 -4.24 -3.60
N GLY A 26 3.03 -4.39 -3.19
CA GLY A 26 1.98 -4.96 -4.02
C GLY A 26 1.80 -4.21 -5.33
N VAL A 27 1.64 -2.89 -5.27
CA VAL A 27 1.50 -2.02 -6.45
C VAL A 27 2.69 -2.16 -7.40
N LEU A 28 3.92 -2.20 -6.87
CA LEU A 28 5.13 -2.42 -7.68
C LEU A 28 5.12 -3.78 -8.39
N LEU A 29 4.74 -4.85 -7.68
CA LEU A 29 4.62 -6.19 -8.28
C LEU A 29 3.56 -6.24 -9.36
N TRP A 30 2.45 -5.51 -9.18
CA TRP A 30 1.41 -5.38 -10.18
C TRP A 30 1.92 -4.66 -11.43
N GLU A 31 2.59 -3.52 -11.28
CA GLU A 31 3.15 -2.74 -12.40
C GLU A 31 4.16 -3.55 -13.22
N ILE A 32 5.06 -4.28 -12.54
CA ILE A 32 6.04 -5.17 -13.21
C ILE A 32 5.33 -6.31 -13.96
N SER A 33 4.28 -6.89 -13.36
CA SER A 33 3.56 -8.01 -13.97
C SER A 33 2.70 -7.57 -15.16
N SER A 34 2.06 -6.40 -15.05
CA SER A 34 1.13 -5.87 -16.06
C SER A 34 1.85 -5.15 -17.19
N GLY A 35 3.03 -4.57 -16.91
CA GLY A 35 3.74 -3.65 -17.79
C GLY A 35 2.98 -2.33 -18.00
N LYS A 36 2.09 -1.97 -17.08
CA LYS A 36 1.20 -0.81 -17.17
C LYS A 36 1.24 0.02 -15.88
N PRO A 37 1.01 1.34 -15.95
CA PRO A 37 0.89 2.16 -14.75
C PRO A 37 -0.37 1.77 -13.95
N PRO A 38 -0.29 1.72 -12.60
CA PRO A 38 -1.43 1.39 -11.73
C PRO A 38 -2.61 2.35 -11.91
N PHE A 39 -3.83 1.81 -11.98
CA PHE A 39 -5.07 2.58 -12.17
C PHE A 39 -5.09 3.50 -13.39
N TYR A 40 -4.22 3.28 -14.39
CA TYR A 40 -4.23 4.10 -15.60
C TYR A 40 -5.49 3.86 -16.43
N VAL A 41 -6.25 4.94 -16.62
CA VAL A 41 -7.35 5.03 -17.57
C VAL A 41 -7.05 6.20 -18.50
N GLU A 42 -7.26 6.00 -19.81
CA GLU A 42 -7.04 7.05 -20.81
C GLU A 42 -8.00 8.22 -20.52
N ASP A 43 -7.47 9.45 -20.56
CA ASP A 43 -8.17 10.70 -20.24
C ASP A 43 -8.58 10.92 -18.76
N GLU A 44 -8.21 10.04 -17.82
CA GLU A 44 -8.43 10.24 -16.38
C GLU A 44 -7.15 10.73 -15.66
N GLN A 45 -7.33 11.60 -14.66
CA GLN A 45 -6.24 12.11 -13.83
C GLN A 45 -6.22 11.41 -12.47
N TYR A 46 -5.04 11.29 -11.86
CA TYR A 46 -4.93 10.91 -10.46
C TYR A 46 -5.47 12.04 -9.58
N ASP A 47 -6.70 11.89 -9.11
CA ASP A 47 -7.39 12.86 -8.28
C ASP A 47 -7.77 12.30 -6.90
N ILE A 48 -8.50 13.10 -6.12
CA ILE A 48 -8.92 12.74 -4.78
C ILE A 48 -9.98 11.63 -4.78
N ASP A 49 -10.75 11.50 -5.87
CA ASP A 49 -11.78 10.49 -5.99
C ASP A 49 -11.12 9.12 -6.14
N LEU A 50 -10.09 9.01 -6.99
CA LEU A 50 -9.28 7.79 -7.08
C LEU A 50 -8.62 7.43 -5.73
N ALA A 51 -8.05 8.41 -5.02
CA ALA A 51 -7.46 8.16 -3.71
C ALA A 51 -8.52 7.65 -2.70
N LEU A 52 -9.74 8.19 -2.76
CA LEU A 52 -10.87 7.76 -1.94
C LEU A 52 -11.30 6.34 -2.30
N GLU A 53 -11.42 5.99 -3.58
CA GLU A 53 -11.78 4.65 -4.03
C GLU A 53 -10.74 3.60 -3.57
N ILE A 54 -9.45 3.91 -3.70
CA ILE A 54 -8.37 3.05 -3.21
C ILE A 54 -8.49 2.85 -1.68
N SER A 55 -8.80 3.92 -0.93
CA SER A 55 -9.04 3.85 0.53
C SER A 55 -10.27 3.00 0.89
N GLN A 56 -11.26 2.93 0.00
CA GLN A 56 -12.47 2.13 0.19
C GLN A 56 -12.28 0.65 -0.15
N GLY A 57 -11.21 0.31 -0.88
CA GLY A 57 -10.85 -1.05 -1.25
C GLY A 57 -10.70 -1.30 -2.75
N LEU A 58 -10.72 -0.26 -3.59
CA LEU A 58 -10.39 -0.42 -5.01
C LEU A 58 -8.98 -1.01 -5.15
N ARG A 59 -8.85 -2.07 -5.96
CA ARG A 59 -7.59 -2.76 -6.24
C ARG A 59 -7.50 -3.07 -7.72
N GLU A 60 -6.28 -3.26 -8.18
CA GLU A 60 -6.00 -3.56 -9.57
C GLU A 60 -6.54 -4.95 -9.97
N THR A 61 -6.78 -5.10 -11.27
CA THR A 61 -7.24 -6.38 -11.82
C THR A 61 -6.11 -7.41 -11.80
N ILE A 62 -6.47 -8.67 -11.56
CA ILE A 62 -5.49 -9.76 -11.59
C ILE A 62 -4.93 -9.89 -13.01
N VAL A 63 -3.62 -9.80 -13.11
CA VAL A 63 -2.91 -9.98 -14.38
C VAL A 63 -2.91 -11.48 -14.74
N PRO A 64 -3.36 -11.87 -15.95
CA PRO A 64 -3.35 -13.27 -16.36
C PRO A 64 -1.94 -13.87 -16.31
N ASN A 65 -1.85 -15.12 -15.87
CA ASN A 65 -0.60 -15.88 -15.72
C ASN A 65 0.36 -15.39 -14.62
N THR A 66 -0.02 -14.41 -13.80
CA THR A 66 0.70 -14.09 -12.56
C THR A 66 0.44 -15.18 -11.52
N PRO A 67 1.48 -15.69 -10.81
CA PRO A 67 1.29 -16.64 -9.71
C PRO A 67 0.28 -16.15 -8.68
N VAL A 68 -0.53 -17.06 -8.12
CA VAL A 68 -1.64 -16.69 -7.23
C VAL A 68 -1.14 -15.98 -5.98
N GLU A 69 0.02 -16.39 -5.47
CA GLU A 69 0.71 -15.78 -4.33
C GLU A 69 1.03 -14.30 -4.60
N TYR A 70 1.37 -13.96 -5.84
CA TYR A 70 1.70 -12.58 -6.19
C TYR A 70 0.42 -11.76 -6.35
N SER A 71 -0.62 -12.34 -6.96
CA SER A 71 -1.91 -11.67 -7.07
C SER A 71 -2.51 -11.34 -5.70
N ASN A 72 -2.35 -12.24 -4.72
CA ASN A 72 -2.85 -12.04 -3.37
C ASN A 72 -2.19 -10.87 -2.62
N LEU A 73 -0.97 -10.45 -3.01
CA LEU A 73 -0.27 -9.32 -2.40
C LEU A 73 -0.91 -7.99 -2.80
N TYR A 74 -1.09 -7.73 -4.10
CA TYR A 74 -1.64 -6.45 -4.56
C TYR A 74 -3.15 -6.35 -4.44
N ILE A 75 -3.90 -7.45 -4.45
CA ILE A 75 -5.33 -7.42 -4.12
C ILE A 75 -5.59 -7.33 -2.61
N GLY A 76 -4.54 -7.41 -1.77
CA GLY A 76 -4.64 -7.30 -0.31
C GLY A 76 -5.29 -8.51 0.40
N ASN A 77 -5.58 -9.60 -0.32
CA ASN A 77 -6.26 -10.78 0.22
C ASN A 77 -5.41 -11.54 1.26
N TYR A 78 -4.09 -11.39 1.26
CA TYR A 78 -3.22 -11.97 2.29
C TYR A 78 -3.63 -11.50 3.70
N TYR A 79 -4.00 -10.24 3.89
CA TYR A 79 -4.35 -9.73 5.22
C TYR A 79 -5.74 -10.13 5.68
N PHE A 80 -6.70 -10.25 4.74
CA PHE A 80 -8.04 -10.73 5.08
C PHE A 80 -8.01 -12.17 5.62
N PHE A 81 -7.14 -13.02 5.08
CA PHE A 81 -7.00 -14.40 5.53
C PHE A 81 -6.19 -14.54 6.84
N PHE A 82 -5.17 -13.70 7.05
CA PHE A 82 -4.25 -13.83 8.19
C PHE A 82 -4.55 -12.88 9.37
N MET A 83 -5.36 -11.84 9.18
CA MET A 83 -5.73 -10.84 10.20
C MET A 83 -7.23 -10.49 10.11
N PRO A 84 -8.13 -11.44 10.40
CA PRO A 84 -9.58 -11.29 10.18
C PRO A 84 -10.23 -10.21 11.05
N ASP A 85 -9.59 -9.80 12.15
CA ASP A 85 -10.14 -8.85 13.12
C ASP A 85 -9.74 -7.39 12.86
N GLN A 86 -8.97 -7.11 11.81
CA GLN A 86 -8.50 -5.76 11.50
C GLN A 86 -9.33 -5.16 10.36
N LEU A 87 -10.09 -4.08 10.66
CA LEU A 87 -10.77 -3.28 9.64
C LEU A 87 -9.78 -2.85 8.55
N LYS A 88 -10.30 -2.87 7.31
CA LYS A 88 -9.75 -2.37 6.04
C LYS A 88 -8.44 -1.61 6.20
N ILE A 89 -7.41 -2.03 5.46
CA ILE A 89 -6.15 -1.29 5.29
C ILE A 89 -6.51 0.17 5.01
N LEU A 90 -6.37 1.01 6.04
CA LEU A 90 -6.49 2.44 5.96
C LEU A 90 -5.05 2.94 5.79
N PHE A 91 -4.83 3.76 4.77
CA PHE A 91 -3.62 4.54 4.57
C PHE A 91 -3.37 5.50 5.75
#